data_AF-A0A031LKA2-F1
#
_entry.id   AF-A0A031LKA2-F1
#
_cell.length_a   1.000
_cell.length_b   1.000
_cell.length_c   1.000
_cell.angle_alpha   90.00
_cell.angle_beta   90.00
_cell.angle_gamma   90.00
#
_symmetry.space_group_name_H-M   'P 1'
#
loop_
_entity.id
_entity.type
_entity.pdbx_description
1 polymer ?
#
loop_
_entity_poly.entity_id
_entity_poly.type
_entity_poly.pdbx_seq_one_letter_code
_entity_poly.pdbx_strand_id
1 'polypeptide(L)' 'MVEKEETIIEPETKLPIEYFIEKRNGKLVYRPPSPFTPPILVIAVCIFIKRKGMDVVVDDTYYLAKEINKRLHS' A
#
# COMPACT_ATOMS: atom_id res chain seq x y z
N MET A 1 -0.21 -24.86 14.95
CA MET A 1 -1.09 -24.22 13.96
C MET A 1 -0.24 -23.15 13.28
N VAL A 2 0.09 -23.31 12.00
CA VAL A 2 0.84 -22.29 11.28
C VAL A 2 -0.13 -21.13 11.07
N GLU A 3 0.09 -20.01 11.76
CA GLU A 3 -0.62 -18.78 11.48
C GLU A 3 -0.41 -18.48 10.00
N LYS A 4 -1.48 -18.62 9.21
CA LYS A 4 -1.47 -18.30 7.79
C LYS A 4 -1.17 -16.81 7.75
N GLU A 5 0.03 -16.41 7.35
CA GLU A 5 0.39 -14.99 7.18
C GLU A 5 -0.76 -14.33 6.41
N GLU A 6 -1.52 -13.45 7.07
CA GLU A 6 -2.79 -12.95 6.53
C GLU A 6 -2.51 -12.08 5.31
N THR A 7 -2.42 -12.63 4.11
CA THR A 7 -2.18 -11.86 2.87
C THR A 7 -3.02 -10.59 2.84
N ILE A 8 -2.40 -9.42 2.69
CA ILE A 8 -3.15 -8.16 2.61
C ILE A 8 -3.92 -8.19 1.29
N ILE A 9 -5.22 -7.95 1.35
CA ILE A 9 -6.08 -7.91 0.16
C ILE A 9 -6.30 -6.45 -0.23
N GLU A 10 -6.06 -6.13 -1.50
CA GLU A 10 -6.33 -4.81 -2.04
C GLU A 10 -7.85 -4.60 -2.09
N PRO A 11 -8.37 -3.55 -1.43
CA PRO A 11 -9.80 -3.41 -1.14
C PRO A 11 -10.68 -3.15 -2.37
N GLU A 12 -10.17 -2.58 -3.46
CA GLU A 12 -10.93 -2.27 -4.67
C GLU A 12 -11.09 -3.50 -5.57
N THR A 13 -10.00 -4.22 -5.84
CA THR A 13 -9.91 -5.34 -6.78
C THR A 13 -10.13 -6.70 -6.12
N LYS A 14 -10.01 -6.78 -4.78
CA LYS A 14 -10.02 -8.04 -4.00
C LYS A 14 -8.88 -9.00 -4.34
N LEU A 15 -7.84 -8.51 -5.02
CA LEU A 15 -6.65 -9.29 -5.32
C LEU A 15 -5.60 -9.14 -4.20
N PRO A 16 -4.69 -10.12 -4.06
CA PRO A 16 -3.57 -10.01 -3.14
C PRO A 16 -2.73 -8.74 -3.39
N ILE A 17 -2.21 -8.13 -2.33
CA ILE A 17 -1.50 -6.85 -2.43
C ILE A 17 -0.21 -6.97 -3.27
N GLU A 18 0.35 -8.18 -3.40
CA GLU A 18 1.58 -8.49 -4.13
C GLU A 18 1.49 -8.13 -5.62
N TYR A 19 0.28 -8.04 -6.18
CA TYR A 19 0.07 -7.56 -7.56
C TYR A 19 0.25 -6.04 -7.70
N PHE A 20 0.22 -5.30 -6.59
CA PHE A 20 0.21 -3.84 -6.54
C PHE A 20 1.40 -3.26 -5.77
N ILE A 21 2.29 -4.10 -5.25
CA ILE A 21 3.50 -3.66 -4.56
C ILE A 21 4.75 -4.12 -5.30
N GLU A 22 5.74 -3.26 -5.32
CA GLU A 22 7.08 -3.57 -5.82
C GLU A 22 8.12 -3.14 -4.80
N LYS A 23 9.23 -3.86 -4.72
CA LYS A 23 10.35 -3.50 -3.83
C LYS A 23 11.33 -2.62 -4.60
N ARG A 24 11.43 -1.33 -4.25
CA ARG A 24 12.42 -0.39 -4.82
C ARG A 24 13.31 0.14 -3.71
N ASN A 25 14.63 0.00 -3.88
CA ASN A 25 15.64 0.50 -2.93
C ASN A 25 15.37 0.10 -1.46
N GLY A 26 14.94 -1.15 -1.24
CA GLY A 26 14.63 -1.66 0.10
C GLY A 26 13.28 -1.23 0.67
N LYS A 27 12.52 -0.38 -0.03
CA LYS A 27 11.17 0.07 0.37
C LYS A 27 10.10 -0.65 -0.45
N LEU A 28 8.94 -0.89 0.15
CA LEU A 28 7.75 -1.29 -0.60
C LEU A 28 7.15 -0.04 -1.25
N VAL A 29 6.84 -0.14 -2.53
CA VAL A 29 6.17 0.90 -3.30
C VAL A 29 4.81 0.34 -3.70
N TYR A 30 3.75 0.94 -3.17
CA TYR A 30 2.38 0.60 -3.49
C TYR A 30 1.87 1.43 -4.66
N ARG A 31 1.45 0.76 -5.73
CA ARG A 31 0.79 1.36 -6.89
C ARG A 31 -0.70 1.02 -6.84
N PRO A 32 -1.59 1.98 -6.53
CA PRO A 32 -3.02 1.75 -6.55
C PRO A 32 -3.50 1.16 -7.89
N PRO A 33 -4.54 0.30 -7.90
CA PRO A 33 -5.01 -0.36 -9.13
C PRO A 33 -5.49 0.63 -10.19
N SER A 34 -5.88 1.84 -9.79
CA SER A 34 -6.36 2.91 -10.67
C SER A 34 -5.87 4.27 -10.18
N PRO A 35 -5.60 5.25 -11.07
CA PRO A 35 -5.40 6.64 -10.66
C PRO A 35 -6.63 7.23 -9.94
N PHE A 36 -7.81 6.63 -10.12
CA PHE A 36 -9.06 7.01 -9.48
C PHE A 36 -9.37 6.22 -8.21
N THR A 37 -8.51 5.28 -7.79
CA THR A 37 -8.68 4.56 -6.53
C THR A 37 -8.93 5.56 -5.40
N PRO A 38 -10.02 5.44 -4.63
CA PRO A 38 -10.34 6.39 -3.58
C PRO A 38 -9.17 6.54 -2.58
N PRO A 39 -8.79 7.78 -2.20
CA PRO A 39 -7.64 8.01 -1.31
C PRO A 39 -7.75 7.27 0.02
N ILE A 40 -8.96 7.12 0.53
CA ILE A 40 -9.21 6.39 1.78
C ILE A 40 -8.77 4.92 1.68
N LEU A 41 -8.93 4.29 0.51
CA LEU A 41 -8.49 2.91 0.28
C LEU A 41 -6.97 2.84 0.18
N VAL A 42 -6.35 3.78 -0.52
CA VAL A 42 -4.88 3.87 -0.60
C VAL A 42 -4.26 4.02 0.79
N ILE A 43 -4.82 4.92 1.61
CA ILE A 43 -4.38 5.15 2.98
C ILE A 43 -4.59 3.90 3.83
N ALA A 44 -5.75 3.24 3.73
CA ALA A 44 -6.04 2.01 4.48
C ALA A 44 -5.02 0.90 4.18
N VAL A 45 -4.70 0.67 2.90
CA VAL A 45 -3.66 -0.29 2.49
C VAL A 45 -2.31 0.05 3.11
N CYS A 46 -1.88 1.31 3.04
CA CYS A 46 -0.60 1.73 3.60
C CYS A 46 -0.54 1.50 5.12
N ILE A 47 -1.63 1.82 5.83
CA ILE A 47 -1.76 1.55 7.27
C ILE A 47 -1.69 0.06 7.56
N PHE A 48 -2.37 -0.80 6.78
CA PHE A 48 -2.31 -2.24 6.98
C PHE A 48 -0.90 -2.81 6.78
N ILE A 49 -0.19 -2.37 5.75
CA ILE A 49 1.21 -2.75 5.50
C ILE A 49 2.09 -2.33 6.69
N LYS A 50 1.93 -1.09 7.18
CA LYS A 50 2.67 -0.60 8.35
C LYS A 50 2.36 -1.35 9.64
N ARG A 51 1.11 -1.75 9.86
CA ARG A 51 0.72 -2.55 11.03
C ARG A 51 1.37 -3.93 11.06
N LYS A 52 1.85 -4.42 9.92
CA LYS A 52 2.68 -5.63 9.82
C LYS A 52 4.19 -5.38 10.01
N GLY A 53 4.59 -4.16 10.38
CA GLY A 53 6.00 -3.81 10.57
C GLY A 53 6.78 -3.56 9.29
N MET A 54 6.09 -3.43 8.14
CA MET A 54 6.73 -3.11 6.86
C MET A 54 6.63 -1.62 6.55
N ASP A 55 7.68 -1.05 5.96
CA ASP A 55 7.63 0.33 5.46
C ASP A 55 7.14 0.37 4.01
N VAL A 56 6.31 1.37 3.69
CA VAL A 56 5.68 1.51 2.37
C VAL A 56 5.55 2.97 1.98
N VAL A 57 5.73 3.24 0.69
CA VAL A 57 5.42 4.51 0.03
C VAL A 57 4.40 4.27 -1.07
N VAL A 58 3.53 5.24 -1.31
CA VAL A 58 2.67 5.28 -2.50
C VAL A 58 3.51 5.73 -3.70
N ASP A 59 3.37 5.06 -4.83
CA ASP A 59 4.05 5.41 -6.08
C ASP A 59 3.69 6.84 -6.54
N ASP A 60 4.69 7.61 -6.98
CA ASP A 60 4.56 9.03 -7.30
C ASP A 60 3.61 9.33 -8.48
N THR A 61 3.20 8.31 -9.24
CA THR A 61 2.17 8.45 -10.29
C THR A 61 0.76 8.68 -9.72
N TYR A 62 0.50 8.40 -8.44
CA TYR A 62 -0.78 8.65 -7.80
C TYR A 62 -0.90 10.11 -7.35
N TYR A 63 -2.02 10.77 -7.67
CA TYR A 63 -2.18 12.23 -7.52
C TYR A 63 -2.04 12.77 -6.10
N LEU A 64 -2.22 11.94 -5.06
CA LEU A 64 -1.99 12.31 -3.65
C LEU A 64 -0.76 11.65 -3.02
N ALA A 65 0.08 10.98 -3.81
CA ALA A 65 1.24 10.24 -3.30
C ALA A 65 2.12 11.10 -2.39
N LYS A 66 2.46 12.31 -2.82
CA LYS A 66 3.30 13.25 -2.04
C LYS A 66 2.72 13.56 -0.65
N GLU A 67 1.43 13.88 -0.57
CA GLU A 67 0.78 14.24 0.70
C GLU A 67 0.59 13.01 1.59
N ILE A 68 0.20 11.86 1.01
CA ILE A 68 0.05 10.60 1.75
C ILE A 68 1.40 10.17 2.32
N ASN A 69 2.45 10.12 1.50
CA ASN A 69 3.79 9.74 1.92
C ASN A 69 4.31 10.68 3.02
N LYS A 70 4.11 12.00 2.87
CA LYS A 70 4.48 12.96 3.92
C LYS A 70 3.86 12.58 5.26
N ARG A 71 2.54 12.30 5.30
CA ARG A 71 1.83 11.96 6.55
C ARG A 71 2.20 10.58 7.09
N LEU A 72 2.49 9.62 6.21
CA LEU A 72 2.91 8.28 6.61
C LEU A 72 4.26 8.27 7.32
N HIS A 73 5.17 9.18 6.98
CA HIS A 73 6.54 9.24 7.52
C HIS A 73 6.81 10.51 8.36
N SER A 74 5.75 11.19 8.81
CA SER A 74 5.84 12.23 9.84
C SER A 74 5.89 11.59 11.22
#